data_AF-A0A7S0I6T8-F1
#
_entry.id   AF-A0A7S0I6T8-F1
#
_cell.length_a   1.000
_cell.length_b   1.000
_cell.length_c   1.000
_cell.angle_alpha   90.00
_cell.angle_beta   90.00
_cell.angle_gamma   90.00
#
_symmetry.space_group_name_H-M   'P 1'
#
loop_
_entity.id
_entity.type
_entity.pdbx_description
1 polymer ?
#
loop_
_entity_poly.entity_id
_entity_poly.type
_entity_poly.pdbx_seq_one_letter_code
_entity_poly.pdbx_strand_id
1 'polypeptide(L)'
;GILQRGAREEVETDMKASARLSKFKGAAKKVVAVNKVRKARPTIVERHGGVWGFLSFVLFLLWSLPSAIYRHRRWLRQNPGAAAAATPTTPAPRRALLQAPNTTVDVATATELRAAMADPTVATVRLANDIALDDDNGELPAVTRRVAVSGEACAATSPPGCAIDARSTSRHVTVGATGALTLSRVALVNGAPPLSAQPFSDGGAVFTFGELHAVDVAFRSNEATADGDASSGGAVKVQGGAFTCERCDFVGNVAAKNGGAVAVDRVSANLVDSSFSQNTAGALGAGVAGDHATIIVRDCVFASDNVAREDDSEDVYVGAFGSARIWPYAVSGGVDGADGYAAAGLGVVEPAPFESPPPGSVSPPPPPPVNGTVVSGVGDDDVVAGSKTDLASGVGVEGVLGGVCAFAVFVCVGAWVHGRERRRYRATERDLAAQHAKMERAIARREEELARGERNAVANRAKQGFSGDDEG
;
A
#
# COMPACT_ATOMS: atom_id res chain seq x y z
N GLY A 1 -35.80 23.43 58.56
CA GLY A 1 -36.32 23.90 57.26
C GLY A 1 -35.29 23.83 56.14
N ILE A 2 -34.13 24.48 56.29
CA ILE A 2 -33.15 24.62 55.19
C ILE A 2 -32.06 23.51 55.22
N LEU A 3 -31.77 22.90 56.36
CA LEU A 3 -30.79 21.80 56.48
C LEU A 3 -31.28 20.42 56.03
N GLN A 4 -32.59 20.24 55.79
CA GLN A 4 -33.15 18.96 55.30
C GLN A 4 -33.31 18.90 53.77
N ARG A 5 -33.15 20.02 53.05
CA ARG A 5 -33.20 20.02 51.57
C ARG A 5 -31.84 19.73 50.93
N GLY A 6 -30.75 20.24 51.49
CA GLY A 6 -29.39 19.97 50.98
C GLY A 6 -28.99 18.49 51.05
N ALA A 7 -29.30 17.81 52.15
CA ALA A 7 -28.99 16.38 52.30
C ALA A 7 -29.83 15.46 51.40
N ARG A 8 -30.94 15.94 50.83
CA ARG A 8 -31.80 15.15 49.93
C ARG A 8 -31.39 15.28 48.47
N GLU A 9 -30.79 16.41 48.08
CA GLU A 9 -30.21 16.60 46.75
C GLU A 9 -28.87 15.88 46.58
N GLU A 10 -27.99 15.86 47.61
CA GLU A 10 -26.71 15.14 47.55
C GLU A 10 -26.88 13.62 47.41
N VAL A 11 -27.87 13.04 48.10
CA VAL A 11 -28.16 11.60 48.03
C VAL A 11 -28.73 11.19 46.66
N GLU A 12 -29.48 12.07 45.98
CA GLU A 12 -30.03 11.77 44.66
C GLU A 12 -28.97 11.87 43.55
N THR A 13 -28.00 12.77 43.68
CA THR A 13 -26.85 12.86 42.76
C THR A 13 -25.91 11.66 42.89
N ASP A 14 -25.68 11.15 44.11
CA ASP A 14 -24.82 9.98 44.34
C ASP A 14 -25.48 8.67 43.88
N MET A 15 -26.81 8.55 43.99
CA MET A 15 -27.53 7.40 43.46
C MET A 15 -27.48 7.34 41.92
N LYS A 16 -27.53 8.49 41.23
CA LYS A 16 -27.41 8.56 39.76
C LYS A 16 -25.97 8.29 39.29
N ALA A 17 -24.95 8.68 40.06
CA ALA A 17 -23.56 8.37 39.77
C ALA A 17 -23.24 6.87 39.94
N SER A 18 -23.74 6.23 41.01
CA SER A 18 -23.55 4.79 41.24
C SER A 18 -24.26 3.91 40.21
N ALA A 19 -25.44 4.34 39.72
CA ALA A 19 -26.16 3.65 38.64
C ALA A 19 -25.47 3.76 37.27
N ARG A 20 -24.71 4.84 37.00
CA ARG A 20 -23.88 4.97 35.79
C ARG A 20 -22.62 4.08 35.88
N LEU A 21 -22.01 3.97 37.05
CA LEU A 21 -20.83 3.11 37.27
C LEU A 21 -21.15 1.61 37.15
N SER A 22 -22.35 1.18 37.58
CA SER A 22 -22.78 -0.22 37.46
C SER A 22 -23.07 -0.64 36.01
N LYS A 23 -23.60 0.27 35.18
CA LYS A 23 -23.76 0.07 33.73
C LYS A 23 -22.42 -0.08 33.00
N PHE A 24 -21.40 0.70 33.37
CA PHE A 24 -20.05 0.58 32.80
C PHE A 24 -19.34 -0.73 33.20
N LYS A 25 -19.52 -1.19 34.46
CA LYS A 25 -19.00 -2.49 34.91
C LYS A 25 -19.64 -3.69 34.18
N GLY A 26 -20.92 -3.58 33.81
CA GLY A 26 -21.63 -4.59 33.02
C GLY A 26 -21.13 -4.70 31.56
N ALA A 27 -20.80 -3.56 30.94
CA ALA A 27 -20.25 -3.52 29.57
C ALA A 27 -18.80 -4.05 29.51
N ALA A 28 -17.95 -3.69 30.47
CA ALA A 28 -16.57 -4.17 30.55
C ALA A 28 -16.49 -5.70 30.77
N LYS A 29 -17.40 -6.28 31.58
CA LYS A 29 -17.47 -7.75 31.77
C LYS A 29 -17.86 -8.50 30.49
N LYS A 30 -18.70 -7.90 29.63
CA LYS A 30 -19.07 -8.49 28.31
C LYS A 30 -17.91 -8.46 27.32
N VAL A 31 -17.11 -7.39 27.28
CA VAL A 31 -15.94 -7.27 26.40
C VAL A 31 -14.82 -8.25 26.80
N VAL A 32 -14.61 -8.46 28.11
CA VAL A 32 -13.62 -9.44 28.62
C VAL A 32 -14.06 -10.90 28.39
N ALA A 33 -15.36 -11.20 28.43
CA ALA A 33 -15.87 -12.54 28.15
C ALA A 33 -15.76 -12.92 26.66
N VAL A 34 -15.96 -11.97 25.74
CA VAL A 34 -15.82 -12.20 24.29
C VAL A 34 -14.35 -12.43 23.90
N ASN A 35 -13.40 -11.76 24.56
CA ASN A 35 -11.96 -11.99 24.34
C ASN A 35 -11.42 -13.30 24.94
N LYS A 36 -12.18 -13.97 25.82
CA LYS A 36 -11.76 -15.24 26.44
C LYS A 36 -12.00 -16.47 25.54
N VAL A 37 -12.83 -16.35 24.50
CA VAL A 37 -13.20 -17.46 23.60
C VAL A 37 -12.27 -17.61 22.37
N ARG A 38 -11.37 -16.65 22.09
CA ARG A 38 -10.44 -16.71 20.94
C ARG A 38 -9.01 -17.17 21.23
N LYS A 39 -8.73 -17.79 22.40
CA LYS A 39 -7.43 -18.44 22.66
C LYS A 39 -7.52 -19.95 22.47
N ALA A 40 -7.76 -20.38 21.23
CA ALA A 40 -7.45 -21.74 20.82
C ALA A 40 -5.92 -21.88 20.74
N ARG A 41 -5.37 -22.87 21.44
CA ARG A 41 -3.93 -23.21 21.38
C ARG A 41 -3.61 -23.73 19.98
N PRO A 42 -2.60 -23.20 19.26
CA PRO A 42 -2.22 -23.77 17.97
C PRO A 42 -1.68 -25.18 18.18
N THR A 43 -2.23 -26.13 17.43
CA THR A 43 -1.77 -27.52 17.40
C THR A 43 -0.43 -27.62 16.67
N ILE A 44 0.33 -28.68 16.98
CA ILE A 44 1.71 -28.94 16.55
C ILE A 44 1.95 -28.86 15.02
N VAL A 45 0.90 -28.84 14.20
CA VAL A 45 0.97 -28.82 12.74
C VAL A 45 1.39 -27.44 12.17
N GLU A 46 1.12 -26.33 12.88
CA GLU A 46 1.56 -24.99 12.43
C GLU A 46 3.04 -24.70 12.71
N ARG A 47 3.75 -25.54 13.48
CA ARG A 47 5.18 -25.32 13.78
C ARG A 47 6.13 -25.84 12.71
N HIS A 48 5.67 -26.67 11.77
CA HIS A 48 6.56 -27.36 10.81
C HIS A 48 6.12 -27.31 9.34
N GLY A 49 4.96 -26.74 9.00
CA GLY A 49 4.44 -26.72 7.62
C GLY A 49 5.32 -25.99 6.58
N GLY A 50 5.97 -24.89 6.95
CA GLY A 50 6.78 -24.11 6.00
C GLY A 50 8.08 -24.79 5.58
N VAL A 51 8.74 -25.52 6.50
CA VAL A 51 10.05 -26.13 6.24
C VAL A 51 9.90 -27.41 5.40
N TRP A 52 8.88 -28.22 5.68
CA TRP A 52 8.62 -29.45 4.93
C TRP A 52 8.01 -29.18 3.56
N GLY A 53 7.18 -28.13 3.41
CA GLY A 53 6.68 -27.68 2.11
C GLY A 53 7.79 -27.20 1.18
N PHE A 54 8.76 -26.44 1.71
CA PHE A 54 9.91 -25.95 0.94
C PHE A 54 10.86 -27.08 0.55
N LEU A 55 11.12 -28.05 1.44
CA LEU A 55 11.95 -29.21 1.15
C LEU A 55 11.33 -30.11 0.06
N SER A 56 10.01 -30.26 0.07
CA SER A 56 9.27 -31.01 -0.97
C SER A 56 9.36 -30.34 -2.34
N PHE A 57 9.27 -29.00 -2.40
CA PHE A 57 9.40 -28.22 -3.64
C PHE A 57 10.82 -28.29 -4.23
N VAL A 58 11.85 -28.21 -3.38
CA VAL A 58 13.26 -28.32 -3.81
C VAL A 58 13.56 -29.73 -4.33
N LEU A 59 13.06 -30.78 -3.68
CA LEU A 59 13.21 -32.16 -4.16
C LEU A 59 12.48 -32.39 -5.50
N PHE A 60 11.33 -31.75 -5.72
CA PHE A 60 10.61 -31.79 -7.00
C PHE A 60 11.38 -31.11 -8.14
N LEU A 61 12.03 -29.97 -7.88
CA LEU A 61 12.88 -29.28 -8.86
C LEU A 61 14.13 -30.10 -9.21
N LEU A 62 14.78 -30.70 -8.20
CA LEU A 62 15.95 -31.56 -8.40
C LEU A 62 15.63 -32.82 -9.21
N TRP A 63 14.39 -33.32 -9.16
CA TRP A 63 13.97 -34.51 -9.90
C TRP A 63 13.41 -34.20 -11.31
N SER A 64 12.78 -33.05 -11.50
CA SER A 64 12.11 -32.68 -12.77
C SER A 64 13.03 -32.03 -13.81
N LEU A 65 14.01 -31.23 -13.39
CA LEU A 65 14.90 -30.48 -14.29
C LEU A 65 15.86 -31.38 -15.11
N PRO A 66 16.49 -32.43 -14.54
CA PRO A 66 17.34 -33.34 -15.32
C PRO A 66 16.53 -34.09 -16.40
N SER A 67 15.28 -34.42 -16.09
CA SER A 67 14.36 -35.15 -16.97
C SER A 67 13.90 -34.33 -18.18
N ALA A 68 13.65 -33.03 -18.00
CA ALA A 68 13.25 -32.11 -19.07
C ALA A 68 14.42 -31.81 -20.03
N ILE A 69 15.61 -31.55 -19.49
CA ILE A 69 16.82 -31.28 -20.29
C ILE A 69 17.25 -32.54 -21.06
N TYR A 70 17.14 -33.73 -20.44
CA TYR A 70 17.43 -35.00 -21.10
C TYR A 70 16.48 -35.27 -22.28
N ARG A 71 15.17 -35.01 -22.13
CA ARG A 71 14.18 -35.15 -23.21
C ARG A 71 14.45 -34.18 -24.36
N HIS A 72 14.79 -32.92 -24.06
CA HIS A 72 15.12 -31.92 -25.07
C HIS A 72 16.39 -32.27 -25.86
N ARG A 73 17.46 -32.73 -25.18
CA ARG A 73 18.71 -33.15 -25.84
C ARG A 73 18.56 -34.46 -26.63
N ARG A 74 17.66 -35.35 -26.22
CA ARG A 74 17.33 -36.57 -26.98
C ARG A 74 16.55 -36.23 -28.26
N TRP A 75 15.60 -35.29 -28.18
CA TRP A 75 14.83 -34.82 -29.33
C TRP A 75 15.70 -34.12 -30.39
N LEU A 76 16.66 -33.29 -29.97
CA LEU A 76 17.61 -32.63 -30.88
C LEU A 76 18.55 -33.63 -31.59
N ARG A 77 18.95 -34.71 -30.92
CA ARG A 77 19.76 -35.78 -31.55
C ARG A 77 18.98 -36.62 -32.56
N GLN A 78 17.66 -36.69 -32.41
CA GLN A 78 16.78 -37.41 -33.34
C GLN A 78 16.34 -36.54 -34.53
N ASN A 79 16.51 -35.22 -34.46
CA ASN A 79 16.14 -34.27 -35.51
C ASN A 79 17.29 -33.31 -35.84
N PRO A 80 18.36 -33.77 -36.53
CA PRO A 80 19.55 -32.96 -36.81
C PRO A 80 19.30 -31.75 -37.73
N GLY A 81 18.13 -31.66 -38.40
CA GLY A 81 17.75 -30.52 -39.24
C GLY A 81 17.01 -29.39 -38.51
N ALA A 82 16.58 -29.56 -37.26
CA ALA A 82 15.77 -28.56 -36.56
C ALA A 82 16.57 -27.31 -36.13
N ALA A 83 17.90 -27.39 -36.08
CA ALA A 83 18.77 -26.28 -35.69
C ALA A 83 19.23 -25.40 -36.87
N ALA A 84 18.99 -25.82 -38.13
CA ALA A 84 19.52 -25.15 -39.32
C ALA A 84 18.47 -24.43 -40.20
N ALA A 85 17.19 -24.47 -39.83
CA ALA A 85 16.10 -23.86 -40.62
C ALA A 85 15.59 -22.57 -39.96
N ALA A 86 16.43 -21.54 -39.90
CA ALA A 86 16.02 -20.19 -39.52
C ALA A 86 16.53 -19.15 -40.54
N THR A 87 16.07 -19.28 -41.77
CA THR A 87 16.06 -18.18 -42.74
C THR A 87 14.66 -18.17 -43.38
N PRO A 88 13.85 -17.11 -43.22
CA PRO A 88 12.47 -17.13 -43.67
C PRO A 88 12.41 -16.65 -45.12
N THR A 89 12.28 -17.57 -46.07
CA THR A 89 11.95 -17.23 -47.46
C THR A 89 10.77 -18.06 -47.96
N THR A 90 9.62 -18.00 -47.28
CA THR A 90 8.29 -18.25 -47.86
C THR A 90 7.23 -17.70 -46.91
N PRO A 91 6.26 -16.86 -47.34
CA PRO A 91 5.24 -16.33 -46.46
C PRO A 91 4.27 -17.45 -46.07
N ALA A 92 4.24 -17.79 -44.78
CA ALA A 92 3.18 -18.62 -44.21
C ALA A 92 1.82 -17.93 -44.43
N PRO A 93 0.73 -18.69 -44.65
CA PRO A 93 -0.59 -18.09 -44.82
C PRO A 93 -0.90 -17.25 -43.59
N ARG A 94 -1.19 -15.96 -43.80
CA ARG A 94 -1.60 -15.01 -42.76
C ARG A 94 -2.69 -15.67 -41.92
N ARG A 95 -2.32 -16.17 -40.74
CA ARG A 95 -3.25 -16.41 -39.66
C ARG A 95 -3.94 -15.06 -39.45
N ALA A 96 -5.22 -14.97 -39.81
CA ALA A 96 -5.98 -13.74 -39.66
C ALA A 96 -5.76 -13.26 -38.23
N LEU A 97 -5.06 -12.13 -38.08
CA LEU A 97 -5.05 -11.39 -36.84
C LEU A 97 -6.53 -11.17 -36.55
N LEU A 98 -7.04 -11.82 -35.49
CA LEU A 98 -8.29 -11.41 -34.88
C LEU A 98 -8.18 -9.89 -34.75
N GLN A 99 -8.96 -9.16 -35.54
CA GLN A 99 -8.98 -7.71 -35.46
C GLN A 99 -9.21 -7.40 -33.99
N ALA A 100 -8.26 -6.69 -33.39
CA ALA A 100 -8.51 -6.11 -32.09
C ALA A 100 -9.85 -5.37 -32.21
N PRO A 101 -10.72 -5.45 -31.18
CA PRO A 101 -11.85 -4.55 -31.13
C PRO A 101 -11.32 -3.15 -31.41
N ASN A 102 -11.84 -2.50 -32.46
CA ASN A 102 -11.44 -1.16 -32.87
C ASN A 102 -12.66 -0.21 -32.79
N THR A 103 -13.79 -0.70 -32.28
CA THR A 103 -14.98 0.14 -32.17
C THR A 103 -14.78 1.14 -31.04
N THR A 104 -15.11 2.38 -31.37
CA THR A 104 -15.13 3.52 -30.46
C THR A 104 -16.59 3.91 -30.26
N VAL A 105 -16.98 4.15 -29.01
CA VAL A 105 -18.35 4.55 -28.64
C VAL A 105 -18.29 5.81 -27.81
N ASP A 106 -19.09 6.81 -28.20
CA ASP A 106 -19.29 8.03 -27.42
C ASP A 106 -20.41 7.80 -26.39
N VAL A 107 -20.21 8.23 -25.16
CA VAL A 107 -21.16 8.07 -24.05
C VAL A 107 -21.35 9.40 -23.32
N ALA A 108 -22.58 9.64 -22.84
CA ALA A 108 -22.95 10.87 -22.13
C ALA A 108 -23.63 10.61 -20.77
N THR A 109 -23.83 9.34 -20.41
CA THR A 109 -24.51 8.92 -19.17
C THR A 109 -23.81 7.75 -18.50
N ALA A 110 -24.02 7.56 -17.20
CA ALA A 110 -23.45 6.45 -16.45
C ALA A 110 -23.92 5.09 -17.00
N THR A 111 -25.18 4.97 -17.39
CA THR A 111 -25.73 3.73 -17.96
C THR A 111 -25.06 3.37 -19.29
N GLU A 112 -24.85 4.35 -20.17
CA GLU A 112 -24.13 4.14 -21.44
C GLU A 112 -22.66 3.79 -21.21
N LEU A 113 -21.99 4.46 -20.28
CA LEU A 113 -20.62 4.15 -19.90
C LEU A 113 -20.48 2.70 -19.41
N ARG A 114 -21.37 2.25 -18.51
CA ARG A 114 -21.36 0.85 -18.04
C ARG A 114 -21.63 -0.14 -19.17
N ALA A 115 -22.59 0.15 -20.04
CA ALA A 115 -22.89 -0.71 -21.19
C ALA A 115 -21.69 -0.81 -22.15
N ALA A 116 -21.04 0.32 -22.47
CA ALA A 116 -19.90 0.36 -23.37
C ALA A 116 -18.66 -0.36 -22.79
N MET A 117 -18.40 -0.24 -21.47
CA MET A 117 -17.32 -0.97 -20.82
C MET A 117 -17.56 -2.48 -20.76
N ALA A 118 -18.83 -2.90 -20.60
CA ALA A 118 -19.22 -4.30 -20.57
C ALA A 118 -19.23 -4.97 -21.96
N ASP A 119 -19.45 -4.21 -23.04
CA ASP A 119 -19.51 -4.74 -24.41
C ASP A 119 -18.12 -5.23 -24.88
N PRO A 120 -17.93 -6.53 -25.18
CA PRO A 120 -16.63 -7.08 -25.58
C PRO A 120 -16.12 -6.54 -26.92
N THR A 121 -16.98 -5.92 -27.73
CA THR A 121 -16.61 -5.38 -29.03
C THR A 121 -15.99 -3.99 -28.93
N VAL A 122 -16.27 -3.23 -27.86
CA VAL A 122 -15.85 -1.83 -27.68
C VAL A 122 -14.45 -1.73 -27.12
N ALA A 123 -13.50 -1.19 -27.88
CA ALA A 123 -12.14 -0.98 -27.36
C ALA A 123 -11.94 0.39 -26.72
N THR A 124 -12.62 1.42 -27.22
CA THR A 124 -12.46 2.79 -26.74
C THR A 124 -13.81 3.40 -26.41
N VAL A 125 -13.94 3.94 -25.21
CA VAL A 125 -15.09 4.70 -24.74
C VAL A 125 -14.70 6.16 -24.65
N ARG A 126 -15.44 7.04 -25.32
CA ARG A 126 -15.22 8.48 -25.32
C ARG A 126 -16.32 9.16 -24.52
N LEU A 127 -15.92 9.91 -23.50
CA LEU A 127 -16.86 10.68 -22.69
C LEU A 127 -17.20 11.97 -23.44
N ALA A 128 -18.48 12.22 -23.66
CA ALA A 128 -18.96 13.44 -24.32
C ALA A 128 -19.10 14.62 -23.34
N ASN A 129 -19.24 14.32 -22.04
CA ASN A 129 -19.45 15.26 -20.95
C ASN A 129 -18.99 14.63 -19.61
N ASP A 130 -19.12 15.40 -18.53
CA ASP A 130 -18.97 14.89 -17.18
C ASP A 130 -20.11 13.91 -16.85
N ILE A 131 -19.77 12.81 -16.18
CA ILE A 131 -20.69 11.74 -15.80
C ILE A 131 -20.67 11.58 -14.29
N ALA A 132 -21.84 11.59 -13.65
CA ALA A 132 -22.01 11.21 -12.26
C ALA A 132 -22.48 9.74 -12.15
N LEU A 133 -21.92 8.98 -11.22
CA LEU A 133 -22.37 7.62 -10.88
C LEU A 133 -23.44 7.68 -9.77
N ASP A 134 -24.54 8.37 -10.05
CA ASP A 134 -25.64 8.65 -9.10
C ASP A 134 -26.90 7.81 -9.35
N ASP A 135 -26.80 6.79 -10.20
CA ASP A 135 -27.90 5.92 -10.61
C ASP A 135 -28.09 4.69 -9.70
N ASP A 136 -27.55 4.72 -8.49
CA ASP A 136 -27.57 3.65 -7.47
C ASP A 136 -27.03 2.29 -7.94
N ASN A 137 -26.36 2.23 -9.10
CA ASN A 137 -25.78 1.01 -9.65
C ASN A 137 -24.33 0.76 -9.21
N GLY A 138 -23.78 1.62 -8.34
CA GLY A 138 -22.45 1.49 -7.77
C GLY A 138 -21.33 1.65 -8.80
N GLU A 139 -20.28 0.86 -8.65
CA GLU A 139 -19.05 0.94 -9.45
C GLU A 139 -19.28 0.67 -10.95
N LEU A 140 -18.33 1.08 -11.80
CA LEU A 140 -18.28 0.63 -13.19
C LEU A 140 -17.95 -0.87 -13.26
N PRO A 141 -18.36 -1.57 -14.34
CA PRO A 141 -18.06 -2.98 -14.52
C PRO A 141 -16.56 -3.26 -14.39
N ALA A 142 -16.24 -4.36 -13.71
CA ALA A 142 -14.85 -4.77 -13.56
C ALA A 142 -14.19 -5.00 -14.93
N VAL A 143 -13.02 -4.38 -15.13
CA VAL A 143 -12.28 -4.47 -16.39
C VAL A 143 -11.55 -5.81 -16.44
N THR A 144 -11.98 -6.70 -17.32
CA THR A 144 -11.39 -8.05 -17.50
C THR A 144 -10.68 -8.23 -18.83
N ARG A 145 -10.70 -7.18 -19.66
CA ARG A 145 -10.10 -7.10 -21.01
C ARG A 145 -9.41 -5.75 -21.19
N ARG A 146 -8.81 -5.51 -22.35
CA ARG A 146 -8.29 -4.19 -22.72
C ARG A 146 -9.45 -3.23 -23.04
N VAL A 147 -9.49 -2.09 -22.36
CA VAL A 147 -10.44 -0.99 -22.59
C VAL A 147 -9.70 0.33 -22.41
N ALA A 148 -9.95 1.29 -23.30
CA ALA A 148 -9.53 2.68 -23.12
C ALA A 148 -10.74 3.57 -22.84
N VAL A 149 -10.61 4.49 -21.88
CA VAL A 149 -11.59 5.54 -21.59
C VAL A 149 -10.90 6.89 -21.80
N SER A 150 -11.57 7.76 -22.54
CA SER A 150 -11.00 9.03 -23.02
C SER A 150 -11.98 10.18 -22.82
N GLY A 151 -11.55 11.26 -22.16
CA GLY A 151 -12.34 12.48 -21.92
C GLY A 151 -11.89 13.67 -22.77
N GLU A 152 -11.45 13.42 -24.00
CA GLU A 152 -11.01 14.43 -24.97
C GLU A 152 -12.08 15.47 -25.33
N ALA A 153 -13.37 15.14 -25.21
CA ALA A 153 -14.45 16.05 -25.59
C ALA A 153 -14.62 17.22 -24.60
N CYS A 154 -14.24 17.03 -23.34
CA CYS A 154 -14.36 18.07 -22.32
C CYS A 154 -13.19 19.06 -22.37
N ALA A 155 -13.44 20.29 -21.96
CA ALA A 155 -12.44 21.35 -21.98
C ALA A 155 -11.19 20.98 -21.15
N ALA A 156 -10.02 21.49 -21.57
CA ALA A 156 -8.78 21.40 -20.82
C ALA A 156 -8.77 22.40 -19.65
N THR A 157 -9.78 22.33 -18.79
CA THR A 157 -9.77 23.03 -17.50
C THR A 157 -8.98 22.20 -16.47
N SER A 158 -8.85 22.67 -15.24
CA SER A 158 -8.55 21.79 -14.12
C SER A 158 -9.90 21.46 -13.49
N PRO A 159 -10.42 20.21 -13.62
CA PRO A 159 -9.76 18.99 -14.09
C PRO A 159 -9.46 18.87 -15.58
N PRO A 160 -8.32 18.24 -15.96
CA PRO A 160 -8.07 17.89 -17.36
C PRO A 160 -9.05 16.80 -17.84
N GLY A 161 -9.89 17.17 -18.80
CA GLY A 161 -10.84 16.27 -19.45
C GLY A 161 -12.08 15.95 -18.61
N CYS A 162 -12.91 15.02 -19.10
CA CYS A 162 -14.24 14.78 -18.53
C CYS A 162 -14.15 14.13 -17.15
N ALA A 163 -14.98 14.60 -16.21
CA ALA A 163 -15.08 14.04 -14.87
C ALA A 163 -16.01 12.82 -14.83
N ILE A 164 -15.58 11.80 -14.08
CA ILE A 164 -16.42 10.73 -13.59
C ILE A 164 -16.52 10.94 -12.07
N ASP A 165 -17.67 11.40 -11.59
CA ASP A 165 -17.92 11.68 -10.17
C ASP A 165 -18.64 10.49 -9.52
N ALA A 166 -17.98 9.81 -8.57
CA ALA A 166 -18.55 8.68 -7.84
C ALA A 166 -19.33 9.11 -6.58
N ARG A 167 -19.49 10.42 -6.34
CA ARG A 167 -20.38 11.02 -5.33
C ARG A 167 -20.15 10.54 -3.89
N SER A 168 -18.95 10.04 -3.61
CA SER A 168 -18.57 9.39 -2.34
C SER A 168 -19.46 8.19 -1.98
N THR A 169 -20.05 7.52 -2.97
CA THR A 169 -20.94 6.36 -2.76
C THR A 169 -20.33 5.03 -3.19
N SER A 170 -19.33 5.06 -4.07
CA SER A 170 -18.70 3.87 -4.64
C SER A 170 -17.29 4.15 -5.11
N ARG A 171 -16.54 3.10 -5.44
CA ARG A 171 -15.30 3.19 -6.23
C ARG A 171 -15.66 3.39 -7.70
N HIS A 172 -14.81 4.06 -8.48
CA HIS A 172 -15.07 4.17 -9.92
C HIS A 172 -14.97 2.83 -10.63
N VAL A 173 -13.85 2.12 -10.47
CA VAL A 173 -13.62 0.89 -11.24
C VAL A 173 -12.62 -0.05 -10.57
N THR A 174 -12.87 -1.35 -10.75
CA THR A 174 -11.91 -2.41 -10.42
C THR A 174 -11.33 -3.02 -11.70
N VAL A 175 -10.00 -3.14 -11.78
CA VAL A 175 -9.30 -3.79 -12.90
C VAL A 175 -8.90 -5.19 -12.48
N GLY A 176 -9.49 -6.21 -13.13
CA GLY A 176 -9.19 -7.61 -12.86
C GLY A 176 -7.82 -8.02 -13.38
N ALA A 177 -7.33 -9.20 -12.96
CA ALA A 177 -5.98 -9.68 -13.25
C ALA A 177 -5.66 -9.85 -14.76
N THR A 178 -6.67 -10.01 -15.61
CA THR A 178 -6.55 -10.07 -17.07
C THR A 178 -6.93 -8.75 -17.76
N GLY A 179 -7.38 -7.77 -16.99
CA GLY A 179 -7.80 -6.46 -17.47
C GLY A 179 -6.62 -5.54 -17.77
N ALA A 180 -6.84 -4.67 -18.74
CA ALA A 180 -5.93 -3.57 -19.02
C ALA A 180 -6.76 -2.30 -19.26
N LEU A 181 -6.71 -1.37 -18.31
CA LEU A 181 -7.43 -0.11 -18.39
C LEU A 181 -6.48 1.01 -18.80
N THR A 182 -6.82 1.71 -19.87
CA THR A 182 -6.14 2.96 -20.24
C THR A 182 -7.08 4.13 -19.99
N LEU A 183 -6.63 5.12 -19.22
CA LEU A 183 -7.35 6.36 -18.96
C LEU A 183 -6.58 7.51 -19.59
N SER A 184 -7.27 8.35 -20.35
CA SER A 184 -6.68 9.51 -21.03
C SER A 184 -7.56 10.74 -20.88
N ARG A 185 -7.02 11.82 -20.29
CA ARG A 185 -7.76 13.06 -20.04
C ARG A 185 -9.11 12.83 -19.36
N VAL A 186 -9.08 12.23 -18.19
CA VAL A 186 -10.27 11.95 -17.37
C VAL A 186 -9.99 12.40 -15.94
N ALA A 187 -11.02 12.87 -15.24
CA ALA A 187 -10.94 13.10 -13.81
C ALA A 187 -11.76 12.07 -13.05
N LEU A 188 -11.14 11.32 -12.13
CA LEU A 188 -11.84 10.44 -11.20
C LEU A 188 -12.01 11.17 -9.88
N VAL A 189 -13.25 11.51 -9.56
CA VAL A 189 -13.61 12.41 -8.46
C VAL A 189 -14.52 11.71 -7.46
N ASN A 190 -14.29 11.97 -6.16
CA ASN A 190 -15.13 11.50 -5.04
C ASN A 190 -15.37 9.98 -5.02
N GLY A 191 -14.36 9.18 -5.36
CA GLY A 191 -14.43 7.72 -5.21
C GLY A 191 -14.31 7.34 -3.73
N ALA A 192 -15.30 6.64 -3.19
CA ALA A 192 -15.27 6.17 -1.80
C ALA A 192 -15.98 4.81 -1.69
N PRO A 193 -15.26 3.68 -1.84
CA PRO A 193 -15.84 2.35 -1.69
C PRO A 193 -16.42 2.18 -0.28
N PRO A 194 -17.69 1.75 -0.14
CA PRO A 194 -18.26 1.43 1.17
C PRO A 194 -17.59 0.17 1.76
N LEU A 195 -17.78 -0.10 3.06
CA LEU A 195 -17.26 -1.34 3.70
C LEU A 195 -17.73 -2.63 3.00
N SER A 196 -18.85 -2.58 2.28
CA SER A 196 -19.36 -3.72 1.51
C SER A 196 -18.60 -3.97 0.21
N ALA A 197 -17.77 -3.03 -0.24
CA ALA A 197 -16.98 -3.19 -1.46
C ALA A 197 -15.98 -4.34 -1.30
N GLN A 198 -15.86 -5.17 -2.34
CA GLN A 198 -14.88 -6.23 -2.42
C GLN A 198 -13.89 -5.89 -3.56
N PRO A 199 -12.58 -6.12 -3.42
CA PRO A 199 -11.86 -6.59 -2.24
C PRO A 199 -11.39 -5.41 -1.37
N PHE A 200 -11.88 -5.32 -0.13
CA PHE A 200 -11.60 -4.25 0.85
C PHE A 200 -11.96 -2.84 0.36
N SER A 201 -12.11 -1.90 1.28
CA SER A 201 -12.32 -0.47 0.96
C SER A 201 -10.99 0.24 0.60
N ASP A 202 -10.14 -0.45 -0.16
CA ASP A 202 -8.89 0.07 -0.73
C ASP A 202 -9.16 0.77 -2.07
N GLY A 203 -8.24 1.62 -2.55
CA GLY A 203 -8.34 2.17 -3.91
C GLY A 203 -9.61 2.99 -4.11
N GLY A 204 -9.67 4.19 -3.55
CA GLY A 204 -10.90 4.99 -3.52
C GLY A 204 -11.49 5.24 -4.92
N ALA A 205 -10.64 5.51 -5.91
CA ALA A 205 -11.05 5.58 -7.31
C ALA A 205 -10.85 4.25 -8.03
N VAL A 206 -9.66 3.65 -7.91
CA VAL A 206 -9.27 2.47 -8.68
C VAL A 206 -8.60 1.43 -7.81
N PHE A 207 -9.06 0.19 -7.94
CA PHE A 207 -8.36 -0.98 -7.42
C PHE A 207 -7.93 -1.87 -8.58
N THR A 208 -6.64 -2.16 -8.71
CA THR A 208 -6.12 -2.94 -9.84
C THR A 208 -5.36 -4.20 -9.42
N PHE A 209 -5.72 -5.30 -10.06
CA PHE A 209 -4.95 -6.54 -10.16
C PHE A 209 -4.27 -6.71 -11.53
N GLY A 210 -4.67 -5.91 -12.53
CA GLY A 210 -4.20 -5.93 -13.91
C GLY A 210 -3.40 -4.70 -14.28
N GLU A 211 -3.37 -4.36 -15.56
CA GLU A 211 -2.65 -3.18 -16.05
C GLU A 211 -3.51 -1.92 -15.92
N LEU A 212 -2.96 -0.86 -15.32
CA LEU A 212 -3.53 0.47 -15.32
C LEU A 212 -2.54 1.44 -15.95
N HIS A 213 -2.95 2.08 -17.04
CA HIS A 213 -2.19 3.12 -17.71
C HIS A 213 -2.99 4.43 -17.66
N ALA A 214 -2.50 5.41 -16.92
CA ALA A 214 -3.12 6.72 -16.76
C ALA A 214 -2.25 7.79 -17.42
N VAL A 215 -2.85 8.58 -18.32
CA VAL A 215 -2.17 9.66 -19.03
C VAL A 215 -3.03 10.91 -18.96
N ASP A 216 -2.49 12.01 -18.42
CA ASP A 216 -3.24 13.26 -18.25
C ASP A 216 -4.52 13.08 -17.41
N VAL A 217 -4.45 12.27 -16.35
CA VAL A 217 -5.60 11.91 -15.49
C VAL A 217 -5.52 12.65 -14.16
N ALA A 218 -6.66 13.11 -13.66
CA ALA A 218 -6.73 13.67 -12.31
C ALA A 218 -7.51 12.77 -11.35
N PHE A 219 -6.92 12.46 -10.20
CA PHE A 219 -7.55 11.76 -9.09
C PHE A 219 -7.81 12.76 -7.96
N ARG A 220 -9.09 13.08 -7.72
CA ARG A 220 -9.47 14.11 -6.73
C ARG A 220 -10.43 13.62 -5.67
N SER A 221 -10.13 13.96 -4.42
CA SER A 221 -11.04 13.73 -3.29
C SER A 221 -11.52 12.28 -3.19
N ASN A 222 -10.64 11.33 -3.54
CA ASN A 222 -10.95 9.91 -3.42
C ASN A 222 -10.52 9.41 -2.04
N GLU A 223 -11.32 8.55 -1.44
CA GLU A 223 -11.18 8.09 -0.07
C GLU A 223 -11.18 6.57 0.03
N ALA A 224 -10.18 6.02 0.70
CA ALA A 224 -10.11 4.63 1.13
C ALA A 224 -10.04 4.62 2.66
N THR A 225 -11.19 4.73 3.33
CA THR A 225 -11.28 4.90 4.80
C THR A 225 -12.28 3.98 5.50
N ALA A 226 -13.12 3.29 4.74
CA ALA A 226 -14.27 2.56 5.28
C ALA A 226 -13.87 1.41 6.23
N ASP A 227 -12.82 0.66 5.93
CA ASP A 227 -12.31 -0.46 6.75
C ASP A 227 -11.33 0.00 7.85
N GLY A 228 -11.28 1.31 8.15
CA GLY A 228 -10.37 1.90 9.14
C GLY A 228 -8.91 1.66 8.78
N ASP A 229 -8.08 1.30 9.75
CA ASP A 229 -6.62 1.17 9.61
C ASP A 229 -6.14 0.06 8.63
N ALA A 230 -7.04 -0.59 7.89
CA ALA A 230 -6.72 -1.53 6.82
C ALA A 230 -6.67 -0.88 5.44
N SER A 231 -7.40 0.22 5.22
CA SER A 231 -7.64 0.80 3.90
C SER A 231 -6.46 1.60 3.37
N SER A 232 -6.00 1.29 2.15
CA SER A 232 -4.81 1.87 1.52
C SER A 232 -5.10 2.34 0.09
N GLY A 233 -4.36 3.33 -0.40
CA GLY A 233 -4.50 3.86 -1.75
C GLY A 233 -5.74 4.73 -1.89
N GLY A 234 -5.73 5.94 -1.35
CA GLY A 234 -6.92 6.80 -1.34
C GLY A 234 -7.46 7.08 -2.74
N ALA A 235 -6.59 7.23 -3.73
CA ALA A 235 -6.98 7.19 -5.14
C ALA A 235 -6.84 5.79 -5.74
N VAL A 236 -5.63 5.22 -5.69
CA VAL A 236 -5.30 4.00 -6.43
C VAL A 236 -4.65 2.97 -5.52
N LYS A 237 -5.20 1.75 -5.51
CA LYS A 237 -4.57 0.57 -4.94
C LYS A 237 -4.13 -0.38 -6.06
N VAL A 238 -2.85 -0.72 -6.07
CA VAL A 238 -2.24 -1.65 -7.02
C VAL A 238 -1.81 -2.91 -6.27
N GLN A 239 -2.46 -4.04 -6.55
CA GLN A 239 -2.14 -5.33 -5.93
C GLN A 239 -1.57 -6.34 -6.94
N GLY A 240 -1.71 -6.07 -8.24
CA GLY A 240 -1.21 -6.90 -9.33
C GLY A 240 -1.00 -6.09 -10.60
N GLY A 241 -0.36 -6.71 -11.60
CA GLY A 241 -0.08 -6.09 -12.89
C GLY A 241 0.97 -4.99 -12.84
N ALA A 242 0.81 -3.98 -13.68
CA ALA A 242 1.68 -2.81 -13.75
C ALA A 242 0.85 -1.54 -13.69
N PHE A 243 1.37 -0.53 -12.98
CA PHE A 243 0.78 0.79 -12.94
C PHE A 243 1.73 1.80 -13.57
N THR A 244 1.26 2.48 -14.62
CA THR A 244 1.96 3.59 -15.25
C THR A 244 1.09 4.83 -15.17
N CYS A 245 1.66 5.93 -14.70
CA CYS A 245 1.01 7.21 -14.61
C CYS A 245 1.93 8.30 -15.14
N GLU A 246 1.44 9.06 -16.11
CA GLU A 246 2.17 10.09 -16.82
C GLU A 246 1.33 11.37 -16.84
N ARG A 247 1.90 12.48 -16.37
CA ARG A 247 1.20 13.78 -16.28
C ARG A 247 -0.12 13.71 -15.53
N CYS A 248 -0.17 12.94 -14.43
CA CYS A 248 -1.37 12.86 -13.60
C CYS A 248 -1.33 13.86 -12.44
N ASP A 249 -2.50 14.23 -11.93
CA ASP A 249 -2.65 15.02 -10.71
C ASP A 249 -3.37 14.21 -9.63
N PHE A 250 -2.78 14.08 -8.44
CA PHE A 250 -3.40 13.50 -7.26
C PHE A 250 -3.66 14.59 -6.23
N VAL A 251 -4.93 14.96 -6.03
CA VAL A 251 -5.32 16.08 -5.17
C VAL A 251 -6.33 15.64 -4.11
N GLY A 252 -6.03 15.86 -2.84
CA GLY A 252 -7.02 15.69 -1.78
C GLY A 252 -7.44 14.25 -1.52
N ASN A 253 -6.63 13.26 -1.90
CA ASN A 253 -6.99 11.85 -1.72
C ASN A 253 -6.61 11.37 -0.32
N VAL A 254 -7.44 10.51 0.28
CA VAL A 254 -7.31 10.10 1.68
C VAL A 254 -7.29 8.58 1.81
N ALA A 255 -6.28 8.04 2.50
CA ALA A 255 -6.23 6.66 2.91
C ALA A 255 -6.13 6.56 4.44
N ALA A 256 -6.90 5.66 5.05
CA ALA A 256 -6.82 5.45 6.50
C ALA A 256 -5.51 4.79 6.95
N LYS A 257 -4.78 4.12 6.05
CA LYS A 257 -3.49 3.48 6.34
C LYS A 257 -2.35 4.05 5.51
N ASN A 258 -2.05 3.46 4.35
CA ASN A 258 -0.87 3.79 3.56
C ASN A 258 -1.26 4.30 2.17
N GLY A 259 -0.44 5.16 1.58
CA GLY A 259 -0.65 5.63 0.21
C GLY A 259 -1.86 6.53 0.14
N GLY A 260 -1.75 7.75 0.67
CA GLY A 260 -2.85 8.73 0.67
C GLY A 260 -3.41 8.92 -0.74
N ALA A 261 -2.53 9.03 -1.74
CA ALA A 261 -2.90 8.88 -3.14
C ALA A 261 -2.77 7.44 -3.65
N VAL A 262 -1.56 6.88 -3.62
CA VAL A 262 -1.26 5.60 -4.29
C VAL A 262 -0.65 4.59 -3.33
N ALA A 263 -1.19 3.37 -3.30
CA ALA A 263 -0.59 2.25 -2.59
C ALA A 263 -0.28 1.10 -3.56
N VAL A 264 0.94 0.57 -3.49
CA VAL A 264 1.46 -0.46 -4.40
C VAL A 264 1.98 -1.66 -3.61
N ASP A 265 1.49 -2.86 -3.91
CA ASP A 265 1.91 -4.09 -3.24
C ASP A 265 2.49 -5.08 -4.25
N ARG A 266 3.70 -5.58 -3.99
CA ARG A 266 4.32 -6.73 -4.70
C ARG A 266 4.59 -6.55 -6.21
N VAL A 267 4.35 -5.36 -6.75
CA VAL A 267 4.52 -5.05 -8.18
C VAL A 267 5.30 -3.76 -8.40
N SER A 268 5.41 -3.32 -9.65
CA SER A 268 6.06 -2.07 -10.02
C SER A 268 5.05 -0.97 -10.35
N ALA A 269 5.35 0.25 -9.92
CA ALA A 269 4.66 1.46 -10.35
C ALA A 269 5.66 2.44 -10.97
N ASN A 270 5.29 3.05 -12.10
CA ASN A 270 6.07 4.08 -12.77
C ASN A 270 5.25 5.37 -12.82
N LEU A 271 5.73 6.40 -12.12
CA LEU A 271 5.09 7.70 -12.01
C LEU A 271 6.03 8.74 -12.63
N VAL A 272 5.53 9.44 -13.65
CA VAL A 272 6.31 10.37 -14.47
C VAL A 272 5.55 11.68 -14.60
N ASP A 273 6.25 12.81 -14.45
CA ASP A 273 5.73 14.18 -14.66
C ASP A 273 4.40 14.45 -13.92
N SER A 274 4.22 13.85 -12.74
CA SER A 274 2.93 13.86 -12.01
C SER A 274 2.99 14.67 -10.73
N SER A 275 1.86 15.22 -10.31
CA SER A 275 1.75 16.08 -9.11
C SER A 275 0.93 15.44 -7.99
N PHE A 276 1.33 15.68 -6.74
CA PHE A 276 0.67 15.20 -5.52
C PHE A 276 0.49 16.35 -4.54
N SER A 277 -0.75 16.71 -4.21
CA SER A 277 -1.07 17.75 -3.24
C SER A 277 -2.26 17.37 -2.37
N GLN A 278 -2.27 17.85 -1.13
CA GLN A 278 -3.39 17.68 -0.18
C GLN A 278 -3.75 16.20 0.10
N ASN A 279 -2.87 15.25 -0.21
CA ASN A 279 -3.14 13.84 0.03
C ASN A 279 -2.85 13.50 1.49
N THR A 280 -3.65 12.62 2.08
CA THR A 280 -3.53 12.26 3.50
C THR A 280 -3.46 10.75 3.68
N ALA A 281 -2.44 10.28 4.40
CA ALA A 281 -2.31 8.90 4.85
C ALA A 281 -2.34 8.82 6.38
N GLY A 282 -3.16 7.93 6.94
CA GLY A 282 -3.20 7.71 8.39
C GLY A 282 -1.93 7.07 8.98
N ALA A 283 -1.05 6.51 8.14
CA ALA A 283 0.22 5.94 8.54
C ALA A 283 1.39 6.43 7.66
N LEU A 284 1.56 5.94 6.43
CA LEU A 284 2.80 6.09 5.66
C LEU A 284 2.54 6.48 4.21
N GLY A 285 3.40 7.31 3.60
CA GLY A 285 3.30 7.67 2.19
C GLY A 285 2.01 8.40 1.87
N ALA A 286 1.92 9.69 2.19
CA ALA A 286 0.77 10.51 1.80
C ALA A 286 0.65 10.57 0.27
N GLY A 287 1.77 10.72 -0.43
CA GLY A 287 1.85 10.55 -1.87
C GLY A 287 1.74 9.08 -2.28
N VAL A 288 2.85 8.35 -2.18
CA VAL A 288 2.95 6.96 -2.64
C VAL A 288 3.50 6.07 -1.52
N ALA A 289 2.89 4.89 -1.31
CA ALA A 289 3.42 3.87 -0.41
C ALA A 289 3.56 2.52 -1.11
N GLY A 290 4.70 1.86 -0.93
CA GLY A 290 4.99 0.56 -1.53
C GLY A 290 5.36 -0.49 -0.49
N ASP A 291 4.69 -1.64 -0.48
CA ASP A 291 5.15 -2.81 0.28
C ASP A 291 5.56 -3.95 -0.66
N HIS A 292 6.81 -4.40 -0.53
CA HIS A 292 7.44 -5.34 -1.47
C HIS A 292 7.33 -4.88 -2.95
N ALA A 293 7.26 -3.58 -3.18
CA ALA A 293 7.03 -2.97 -4.49
C ALA A 293 8.26 -2.23 -5.01
N THR A 294 8.34 -2.04 -6.34
CA THR A 294 9.32 -1.14 -6.96
C THR A 294 8.60 0.11 -7.43
N ILE A 295 8.85 1.25 -6.80
CA ILE A 295 8.26 2.52 -7.17
C ILE A 295 9.31 3.32 -7.93
N ILE A 296 8.99 3.77 -9.13
CA ILE A 296 9.81 4.68 -9.92
C ILE A 296 9.09 6.02 -9.95
N VAL A 297 9.77 7.07 -9.49
CA VAL A 297 9.29 8.44 -9.45
C VAL A 297 10.22 9.29 -10.30
N ARG A 298 9.69 9.92 -11.34
CA ARG A 298 10.45 10.77 -12.26
C ARG A 298 9.76 12.08 -12.46
N ASP A 299 10.47 13.17 -12.18
CA ASP A 299 10.02 14.53 -12.47
C ASP A 299 8.64 14.81 -11.84
N CYS A 300 8.34 14.12 -10.73
CA CYS A 300 7.12 14.30 -9.97
C CYS A 300 7.30 15.41 -8.94
N VAL A 301 6.20 16.07 -8.61
CA VAL A 301 6.14 17.12 -7.59
C VAL A 301 5.23 16.68 -6.47
N PHE A 302 5.75 16.69 -5.24
CA PHE A 302 4.95 16.51 -4.03
C PHE A 302 4.91 17.85 -3.29
N ALA A 303 3.70 18.35 -3.07
CA ALA A 303 3.49 19.59 -2.32
C ALA A 303 3.63 19.32 -0.82
N SER A 304 4.06 20.34 -0.08
CA SER A 304 4.23 20.29 1.37
C SER A 304 2.93 20.25 2.18
N ASP A 305 1.78 20.15 1.49
CA ASP A 305 0.45 20.04 2.09
C ASP A 305 -0.10 18.61 2.05
N ASN A 306 0.73 17.65 1.64
CA ASN A 306 0.47 16.25 1.89
C ASN A 306 0.67 15.98 3.41
N VAL A 307 0.09 14.91 3.93
CA VAL A 307 0.17 14.60 5.36
C VAL A 307 0.23 13.10 5.57
N ALA A 308 1.31 12.62 6.19
CA ALA A 308 1.44 11.27 6.70
C ALA A 308 1.71 11.31 8.22
N ARG A 309 1.55 10.18 8.91
CA ARG A 309 1.92 10.10 10.34
C ARG A 309 3.44 10.06 10.55
N GLU A 310 4.18 9.58 9.55
CA GLU A 310 5.64 9.54 9.55
C GLU A 310 6.15 10.55 8.51
N ASP A 311 6.59 11.71 9.01
CA ASP A 311 6.98 12.89 8.24
C ASP A 311 8.15 12.61 7.26
N ASP A 312 9.03 11.67 7.60
CA ASP A 312 10.14 11.23 6.74
C ASP A 312 9.69 10.47 5.49
N SER A 313 8.44 9.99 5.49
CA SER A 313 7.84 9.20 4.42
C SER A 313 6.60 9.84 3.81
N GLU A 314 6.44 11.16 3.93
CA GLU A 314 5.27 11.88 3.43
C GLU A 314 5.09 11.71 1.91
N ASP A 315 6.16 11.86 1.13
CA ASP A 315 6.08 11.77 -0.34
C ASP A 315 6.06 10.32 -0.80
N VAL A 316 7.07 9.56 -0.36
CA VAL A 316 7.28 8.18 -0.81
C VAL A 316 7.70 7.30 0.36
N TYR A 317 6.91 6.27 0.65
CA TYR A 317 7.26 5.21 1.58
C TYR A 317 7.59 3.91 0.85
N VAL A 318 8.67 3.22 1.25
CA VAL A 318 8.95 1.84 0.83
C VAL A 318 9.24 0.88 1.99
N GLY A 319 8.51 -0.25 2.01
CA GLY A 319 8.70 -1.33 2.97
C GLY A 319 10.01 -2.11 2.77
N ALA A 320 10.34 -2.99 3.72
CA ALA A 320 11.65 -3.64 3.85
C ALA A 320 12.15 -4.45 2.64
N PHE A 321 11.24 -4.85 1.76
CA PHE A 321 11.55 -5.60 0.53
C PHE A 321 11.23 -4.82 -0.74
N GLY A 322 10.90 -3.54 -0.61
CA GLY A 322 10.62 -2.64 -1.71
C GLY A 322 11.82 -1.76 -2.05
N SER A 323 11.70 -1.06 -3.18
CA SER A 323 12.65 -0.02 -3.57
C SER A 323 11.93 1.18 -4.18
N ALA A 324 12.43 2.38 -3.88
CA ALA A 324 12.05 3.63 -4.52
C ALA A 324 13.21 4.12 -5.36
N ARG A 325 12.94 4.38 -6.64
CA ARG A 325 13.87 4.92 -7.61
C ARG A 325 13.42 6.32 -7.97
N ILE A 326 14.19 7.33 -7.58
CA ILE A 326 13.77 8.73 -7.67
C ILE A 326 14.66 9.52 -8.63
N TRP A 327 14.05 10.33 -9.48
CA TRP A 327 14.71 11.30 -10.35
C TRP A 327 13.93 12.63 -10.41
N PRO A 328 14.59 13.79 -10.31
CA PRO A 328 15.99 13.98 -9.90
C PRO A 328 16.22 13.46 -8.48
N TYR A 329 17.41 12.92 -8.20
CA TYR A 329 17.67 12.34 -6.88
C TYR A 329 18.02 13.44 -5.86
N ALA A 330 17.01 13.88 -5.10
CA ALA A 330 17.15 14.80 -3.98
C ALA A 330 16.24 14.32 -2.85
N VAL A 331 16.78 13.64 -1.83
CA VAL A 331 15.98 13.11 -0.71
C VAL A 331 16.24 13.96 0.53
N SER A 332 15.19 14.55 1.09
CA SER A 332 15.26 15.43 2.27
C SER A 332 15.25 14.64 3.58
N GLY A 333 14.69 13.42 3.57
CA GLY A 333 14.51 12.60 4.76
C GLY A 333 13.50 13.18 5.77
N GLY A 334 12.55 13.99 5.31
CA GLY A 334 11.51 14.61 6.14
C GLY A 334 12.00 15.74 7.03
N VAL A 335 13.15 16.34 6.73
CA VAL A 335 13.60 17.52 7.46
C VAL A 335 12.78 18.73 7.00
N ASP A 336 12.05 19.35 7.93
CA ASP A 336 11.25 20.55 7.67
C ASP A 336 12.07 21.64 6.92
N GLY A 337 11.56 22.05 5.76
CA GLY A 337 12.18 23.09 4.94
C GLY A 337 13.43 22.69 4.17
N ALA A 338 13.80 21.41 4.15
CA ALA A 338 14.86 20.90 3.27
C ALA A 338 14.32 20.63 1.86
N ASP A 339 15.09 21.01 0.84
CA ASP A 339 14.75 20.75 -0.56
C ASP A 339 14.88 19.25 -0.88
N GLY A 340 13.85 18.66 -1.48
CA GLY A 340 13.85 17.29 -1.97
C GLY A 340 12.67 16.46 -1.47
N TYR A 341 12.61 15.21 -1.93
CA TYR A 341 11.57 14.25 -1.62
C TYR A 341 11.70 13.75 -0.18
N ALA A 342 10.61 13.82 0.58
CA ALA A 342 10.42 13.12 1.85
C ALA A 342 10.19 11.63 1.57
N ALA A 343 11.26 10.94 1.18
CA ALA A 343 11.26 9.55 0.82
C ALA A 343 12.03 8.69 1.84
N ALA A 344 11.32 7.80 2.52
CA ALA A 344 11.89 6.95 3.56
C ALA A 344 11.24 5.56 3.62
N GLY A 345 11.65 4.78 4.61
CA GLY A 345 11.10 3.47 4.92
C GLY A 345 12.18 2.44 5.20
N LEU A 346 11.77 1.19 5.29
CA LEU A 346 12.66 0.06 5.58
C LEU A 346 13.34 -0.49 4.31
N GLY A 347 12.85 -0.11 3.13
CA GLY A 347 13.37 -0.51 1.84
C GLY A 347 14.55 0.34 1.37
N VAL A 348 14.91 0.18 0.09
CA VAL A 348 16.00 0.94 -0.53
C VAL A 348 15.43 2.15 -1.24
N VAL A 349 15.92 3.34 -0.91
CA VAL A 349 15.68 4.57 -1.70
C VAL A 349 16.96 4.86 -2.47
N GLU A 350 16.89 4.87 -3.80
CA GLU A 350 18.04 5.00 -4.67
C GLU A 350 17.76 5.95 -5.85
N PRO A 351 18.79 6.53 -6.48
CA PRO A 351 18.60 7.27 -7.72
C PRO A 351 18.03 6.36 -8.81
N ALA A 352 17.02 6.85 -9.50
CA ALA A 352 16.52 6.13 -10.65
C ALA A 352 17.55 6.17 -11.79
N PRO A 353 17.69 5.08 -12.59
CA PRO A 353 18.60 5.07 -13.72
C PRO A 353 18.30 6.22 -14.68
N PHE A 354 19.33 6.86 -15.23
CA PHE A 354 19.15 7.81 -16.30
C PHE A 354 18.60 7.09 -17.54
N GLU A 355 17.39 7.46 -17.96
CA GLU A 355 16.85 7.08 -19.25
C GLU A 355 17.14 8.20 -20.23
N SER A 356 17.87 7.89 -21.31
CA SER A 356 18.06 8.85 -22.39
C SER A 356 16.70 9.28 -22.90
N PRO A 357 16.48 10.59 -23.18
CA PRO A 357 15.26 11.03 -23.81
C PRO A 357 14.94 10.19 -25.05
N PRO A 358 13.65 9.93 -25.35
CA PRO A 358 13.27 9.24 -26.58
C PRO A 358 13.91 9.94 -27.79
N PRO A 359 14.47 9.21 -28.76
CA PRO A 359 15.10 9.83 -29.93
C PRO A 359 14.07 10.71 -30.66
N GLY A 360 14.22 12.03 -30.52
CA GLY A 360 13.32 13.03 -31.11
C GLY A 360 12.92 14.19 -30.20
N SER A 361 13.12 14.12 -28.88
CA SER A 361 12.91 15.29 -28.01
C SER A 361 14.14 16.21 -28.09
N VAL A 362 14.02 17.30 -28.86
CA VAL A 362 15.01 18.39 -28.83
C VAL A 362 14.99 19.03 -27.45
N SER A 363 16.07 18.86 -26.68
CA SER A 363 16.32 19.68 -25.50
C SER A 363 16.39 21.16 -25.94
N PRO A 364 15.76 22.11 -25.23
CA PRO A 364 16.03 23.52 -25.48
C PRO A 364 17.53 23.78 -25.26
N PRO A 365 18.15 24.68 -26.05
CA PRO A 365 19.57 24.96 -25.92
C PRO A 365 19.87 25.48 -24.51
N PRO A 366 21.02 25.13 -23.92
CA PRO A 366 21.41 25.65 -22.62
C PRO A 366 21.45 27.19 -22.65
N PRO A 367 21.06 27.88 -21.56
CA PRO A 367 21.13 29.33 -21.51
C PRO A 367 22.57 29.79 -21.76
N PRO A 368 22.77 30.94 -22.44
CA PRO A 368 24.09 31.43 -22.78
C PRO A 368 24.93 31.67 -21.51
N PRO A 369 26.24 31.37 -21.53
CA PRO A 369 27.10 31.57 -20.39
C PRO A 369 27.14 33.05 -20.01
N VAL A 370 26.93 33.32 -18.72
CA VAL A 370 27.08 34.64 -18.11
C VAL A 370 28.54 35.05 -18.25
N ASN A 371 28.80 36.18 -18.93
CA ASN A 371 30.13 36.78 -19.05
C ASN A 371 30.65 37.20 -17.67
N GLY A 372 31.36 36.29 -17.01
CA GLY A 372 32.21 36.56 -15.86
C GLY A 372 33.64 36.81 -16.31
N THR A 373 34.14 37.98 -15.95
CA THR A 373 35.49 38.53 -16.17
C THR A 373 36.63 37.52 -16.02
N VAL A 374 37.48 37.50 -17.04
CA VAL A 374 38.77 36.82 -17.14
C VAL A 374 39.71 37.28 -16.01
N VAL A 375 40.17 36.34 -15.19
CA VAL A 375 41.45 36.45 -14.47
C VAL A 375 42.30 35.27 -14.90
N SER A 376 43.40 35.60 -15.57
CA SER A 376 44.43 34.72 -16.09
C SER A 376 45.26 34.07 -14.97
N GLY A 377 45.50 32.76 -15.07
CA GLY A 377 46.43 32.02 -14.22
C GLY A 377 46.82 30.67 -14.83
N VAL A 378 47.95 30.71 -15.56
CA VAL A 378 48.87 29.68 -16.10
C VAL A 378 48.90 28.30 -15.37
N GLY A 379 48.78 27.21 -16.14
CA GLY A 379 49.75 26.07 -16.24
C GLY A 379 49.23 24.80 -15.53
N ASP A 380 49.37 23.56 -15.98
CA ASP A 380 50.17 22.93 -17.04
C ASP A 380 49.49 21.62 -17.48
N ASP A 381 49.97 21.11 -18.61
CA ASP A 381 49.57 19.90 -19.33
C ASP A 381 49.71 18.58 -18.54
N ASP A 382 48.84 17.61 -18.83
CA ASP A 382 49.29 16.22 -19.05
C ASP A 382 48.26 15.39 -19.83
N VAL A 383 48.68 15.00 -21.03
CA VAL A 383 48.01 14.11 -21.97
C VAL A 383 48.46 12.67 -21.67
N VAL A 384 47.55 11.77 -21.34
CA VAL A 384 47.81 10.32 -21.44
C VAL A 384 46.65 9.63 -22.15
N ALA A 385 46.95 9.16 -23.36
CA ALA A 385 46.14 8.24 -24.13
C ALA A 385 46.12 6.85 -23.47
N GLY A 386 44.94 6.23 -23.36
CA GLY A 386 44.76 4.89 -22.80
C GLY A 386 43.65 4.12 -23.49
N SER A 387 44.06 3.31 -24.46
CA SER A 387 43.42 2.17 -25.15
C SER A 387 41.99 1.73 -24.81
N LYS A 388 41.22 1.52 -25.89
CA LYS A 388 40.12 0.55 -25.98
C LYS A 388 40.55 -0.83 -25.47
N THR A 389 39.74 -1.44 -24.63
CA THR A 389 39.69 -2.90 -24.46
C THR A 389 38.24 -3.35 -24.36
N ASP A 390 37.76 -3.99 -25.43
CA ASP A 390 36.64 -4.91 -25.38
C ASP A 390 36.97 -6.06 -24.42
N LEU A 391 36.07 -6.39 -23.50
CA LEU A 391 36.13 -7.65 -22.75
C LEU A 391 34.73 -8.24 -22.57
N ALA A 392 34.34 -9.04 -23.56
CA ALA A 392 33.39 -10.12 -23.37
C ALA A 392 34.17 -11.38 -22.94
N SER A 393 33.89 -11.93 -21.76
CA SER A 393 34.21 -13.32 -21.44
C SER A 393 33.32 -13.83 -20.32
N GLY A 394 32.77 -15.03 -20.51
CA GLY A 394 31.69 -15.62 -19.74
C GLY A 394 32.00 -15.97 -18.28
N VAL A 395 30.93 -16.03 -17.49
CA VAL A 395 30.94 -16.41 -16.07
C VAL A 395 31.16 -17.92 -15.96
N GLY A 396 32.31 -18.30 -15.42
CA GLY A 396 32.64 -19.69 -15.08
C GLY A 396 31.83 -20.20 -13.89
N VAL A 397 31.56 -21.51 -13.90
CA VAL A 397 30.68 -22.24 -12.97
C VAL A 397 31.13 -22.20 -11.49
N GLU A 398 32.31 -21.64 -11.18
CA GLU A 398 32.77 -21.46 -9.81
C GLU A 398 32.18 -20.23 -9.08
N GLY A 399 31.67 -19.23 -9.81
CA GLY A 399 31.01 -18.05 -9.20
C GLY A 399 29.64 -18.34 -8.57
N VAL A 400 28.98 -19.41 -9.03
CA VAL A 400 27.64 -19.79 -8.55
C VAL A 400 27.70 -20.41 -7.15
N LEU A 401 28.76 -21.19 -6.85
CA LEU A 401 28.90 -21.83 -5.53
C LEU A 401 29.30 -20.82 -4.44
N GLY A 402 30.14 -19.83 -4.79
CA GLY A 402 30.50 -18.73 -3.88
C GLY A 402 29.30 -17.84 -3.53
N GLY A 403 28.44 -17.54 -4.52
CA GLY A 403 27.21 -16.77 -4.31
C GLY A 403 26.20 -17.48 -3.41
N VAL A 404 26.04 -18.80 -3.55
CA VAL A 404 25.12 -19.59 -2.71
C VAL A 404 25.60 -19.66 -1.26
N CYS A 405 26.91 -19.77 -1.03
CA CYS A 405 27.48 -19.75 0.32
C CYS A 405 27.33 -18.38 1.00
N ALA A 406 27.56 -17.28 0.28
CA ALA A 406 27.36 -15.93 0.80
C ALA A 406 25.89 -15.65 1.16
N PHE A 407 24.96 -16.13 0.33
CA PHE A 407 23.52 -16.04 0.58
C PHE A 407 23.10 -16.85 1.81
N ALA A 408 23.63 -18.07 1.98
CA ALA A 408 23.33 -18.91 3.14
C ALA A 408 23.82 -18.27 4.46
N VAL A 409 24.97 -17.60 4.45
CA VAL A 409 25.48 -16.87 5.61
C VAL A 409 24.57 -15.66 5.92
N PHE A 410 24.14 -14.91 4.92
CA PHE A 410 23.23 -13.78 5.09
C PHE A 410 21.87 -14.20 5.66
N VAL A 411 21.31 -15.32 5.19
CA VAL A 411 20.06 -15.89 5.71
C VAL A 411 20.22 -16.34 7.16
N CYS A 412 21.35 -16.96 7.52
CA CYS A 412 21.63 -17.37 8.89
C CYS A 412 21.80 -16.17 9.84
N VAL A 413 22.46 -15.10 9.40
CA VAL A 413 22.60 -13.86 10.17
C VAL A 413 21.24 -13.16 10.31
N GLY A 414 20.44 -13.08 9.24
CA GLY A 414 19.08 -12.53 9.28
C GLY A 414 18.16 -13.31 10.21
N ALA A 415 18.19 -14.65 10.17
CA ALA A 415 17.43 -15.50 11.08
C ALA A 415 17.89 -15.35 12.55
N TRP A 416 19.18 -15.12 12.77
CA TRP A 416 19.73 -14.86 14.11
C TRP A 416 19.34 -13.48 14.65
N VAL A 417 19.40 -12.43 13.83
CA VAL A 417 18.95 -11.07 14.18
C VAL A 417 17.45 -11.04 14.44
N HIS A 418 16.64 -11.62 13.55
CA HIS A 418 15.19 -11.74 13.74
C HIS A 418 14.83 -12.60 14.96
N GLY A 419 15.62 -13.64 15.25
CA GLY A 419 15.51 -14.45 16.47
C GLY A 419 15.95 -13.71 17.75
N ARG A 420 16.80 -12.69 17.64
CA ARG A 420 17.22 -11.82 18.76
C ARG A 420 16.16 -10.76 19.07
N GLU A 421 15.54 -10.17 18.06
CA GLU A 421 14.44 -9.22 18.20
C GLU A 421 13.18 -9.88 18.80
N ARG A 422 12.82 -11.09 18.35
CA ARG A 422 11.73 -11.87 18.98
C ARG A 422 12.01 -12.22 20.44
N ARG A 423 13.27 -12.37 20.85
CA ARG A 423 13.64 -12.60 22.26
C ARG A 423 13.49 -11.34 23.11
N ARG A 424 13.79 -10.16 22.55
CA ARG A 424 13.53 -8.86 23.21
C ARG A 424 12.02 -8.59 23.33
N TYR A 425 11.24 -8.87 22.28
CA TYR A 425 9.79 -8.69 22.28
C TYR A 425 9.07 -9.65 23.26
N ARG A 426 9.56 -10.88 23.41
CA ARG A 426 9.04 -11.83 24.43
C ARG A 426 9.43 -11.49 25.85
N ALA A 427 10.52 -10.74 26.06
CA ALA A 427 10.90 -10.26 27.38
C ALA A 427 9.97 -9.13 27.81
N THR A 428 9.69 -8.17 26.92
CA THR A 428 8.76 -7.06 27.18
C THR A 428 7.31 -7.54 27.38
N GLU A 429 6.84 -8.54 26.63
CA GLU A 429 5.52 -9.15 26.88
C GLU A 429 5.42 -9.86 28.23
N ARG A 430 6.48 -10.55 28.67
CA ARG A 430 6.49 -11.22 29.99
C ARG A 430 6.52 -10.20 31.12
N ASP A 431 7.25 -9.10 30.96
CA ASP A 431 7.28 -8.01 31.93
C ASP A 431 5.91 -7.30 31.99
N LEU A 432 5.26 -7.07 30.85
CA LEU A 432 3.91 -6.50 30.81
C LEU A 432 2.87 -7.44 31.45
N ALA A 433 2.95 -8.75 31.17
CA ALA A 433 2.08 -9.76 31.79
C ALA A 433 2.35 -9.91 33.30
N ALA A 434 3.60 -9.81 33.73
CA ALA A 434 3.97 -9.82 35.14
C ALA A 434 3.48 -8.55 35.87
N GLN A 435 3.56 -7.38 35.23
CA GLN A 435 2.98 -6.15 35.76
C GLN A 435 1.46 -6.22 35.85
N HIS A 436 0.79 -6.76 34.84
CA HIS A 436 -0.66 -6.95 34.86
C HIS A 436 -1.10 -7.93 35.95
N ALA A 437 -0.39 -9.05 36.13
CA ALA A 437 -0.65 -10.00 37.21
C ALA A 437 -0.38 -9.41 38.61
N LYS A 438 0.63 -8.54 38.74
CA LYS A 438 0.92 -7.82 40.00
C LYS A 438 -0.20 -6.81 40.32
N MET A 439 -0.74 -6.15 39.30
CA MET A 439 -1.87 -5.23 39.44
C MET A 439 -3.16 -5.96 39.83
N GLU A 440 -3.49 -7.09 39.21
CA GLU A 440 -4.68 -7.89 39.60
C GLU A 440 -4.59 -8.39 41.05
N ARG A 441 -3.40 -8.83 41.50
CA ARG A 441 -3.19 -9.23 42.89
C ARG A 441 -3.29 -8.07 43.88
N ALA A 442 -3.00 -6.84 43.46
CA ALA A 442 -3.15 -5.65 44.29
C ALA A 442 -4.63 -5.25 44.40
N ILE A 443 -5.40 -5.39 43.33
CA ILE A 443 -6.85 -5.15 43.32
C ILE A 443 -7.55 -6.17 44.23
N ALA A 444 -7.23 -7.46 44.10
CA ALA A 444 -7.82 -8.51 44.95
C ALA A 444 -7.55 -8.29 46.45
N ARG A 445 -6.33 -7.85 46.82
CA ARG A 445 -6.01 -7.50 48.22
C ARG A 445 -6.83 -6.32 48.74
N ARG A 446 -7.01 -5.28 47.93
CA ARG A 446 -7.84 -4.13 48.30
C ARG A 446 -9.31 -4.52 48.49
N GLU A 447 -9.82 -5.42 47.65
CA GLU A 447 -11.19 -5.94 47.79
C GLU A 447 -11.35 -6.78 49.07
N GLU A 448 -10.36 -7.60 49.44
CA GLU A 448 -10.38 -8.34 50.71
C GLU A 448 -10.28 -7.43 51.94
N GLU A 449 -9.47 -6.38 51.88
CA GLU A 449 -9.36 -5.37 52.95
C GLU A 449 -10.66 -4.60 53.14
N LEU A 450 -11.33 -4.20 52.04
CA LEU A 450 -12.65 -3.58 52.09
C LEU A 450 -13.69 -4.53 52.70
N ALA A 451 -13.74 -5.79 52.27
CA ALA A 451 -14.65 -6.78 52.84
C ALA A 451 -14.35 -7.10 54.31
N ARG A 452 -13.09 -7.01 54.74
CA ARG A 452 -12.71 -7.15 56.16
C ARG A 452 -13.11 -5.92 56.97
N GLY A 453 -12.97 -4.72 56.41
CA GLY A 453 -13.45 -3.47 56.99
C GLY A 453 -14.96 -3.47 57.21
N GLU A 454 -15.73 -3.90 56.21
CA GLU A 454 -17.19 -4.03 56.31
C GLU A 454 -17.60 -5.05 57.39
N ARG A 455 -16.96 -6.22 57.44
CA ARG A 455 -17.22 -7.22 58.50
C ARG A 455 -16.91 -6.71 59.89
N ASN A 456 -15.81 -5.97 60.06
CA ASN A 456 -15.44 -5.37 61.34
C ASN A 456 -16.40 -4.23 61.73
N ALA A 457 -16.89 -3.44 60.77
CA ALA A 457 -17.88 -2.40 60.99
C ALA A 457 -19.23 -2.99 61.46
N VAL A 458 -19.67 -4.09 60.84
CA VAL A 458 -20.87 -4.83 61.26
C VAL A 458 -20.69 -5.44 62.65
N ALA A 459 -19.53 -6.04 62.94
CA ALA A 459 -19.24 -6.63 64.26
C ALA A 459 -19.18 -5.58 65.38
N ASN A 460 -18.62 -4.39 65.12
CA ASN A 460 -18.62 -3.29 66.08
C ASN A 460 -20.02 -2.71 66.31
N ARG A 461 -20.88 -2.68 65.28
CA ARG A 461 -22.28 -2.26 65.41
C ARG A 461 -23.10 -3.27 66.23
N ALA A 462 -22.81 -4.56 66.11
CA ALA A 462 -23.42 -5.60 66.94
C ALA A 462 -22.98 -5.53 68.41
N LYS A 463 -21.73 -5.14 68.70
CA LYS A 463 -21.26 -4.91 70.08
C LYS A 463 -21.87 -3.66 70.72
N GLN A 464 -22.10 -2.59 69.97
CA GLN A 464 -22.78 -1.39 70.47
C GLN A 464 -24.28 -1.58 70.68
N GLY A 465 -24.89 -2.59 70.05
CA GLY A 465 -26.30 -2.96 70.28
C GLY A 465 -26.53 -3.84 71.51
N PHE A 466 -25.48 -4.31 72.20
CA PHE A 466 -25.58 -5.23 73.35
C PHE A 466 -25.25 -4.56 74.69
N SER A 467 -24.96 -3.26 74.71
CA SER A 467 -24.66 -2.49 75.94
C SER A 467 -25.73 -1.44 76.26
N GLY A 468 -26.96 -1.63 75.77
CA GLY A 468 -28.04 -0.65 75.87
C GLY A 468 -29.30 -1.10 76.62
N ASP A 469 -29.37 -2.35 77.10
CA ASP A 469 -30.56 -2.88 77.79
C ASP A 469 -30.21 -3.46 79.17
N ASP A 470 -29.60 -2.65 80.04
CA ASP A 470 -29.51 -2.95 81.47
C ASP A 470 -29.39 -1.64 82.30
N GLU A 471 -30.50 -0.89 82.39
CA GLU A 471 -30.84 -0.06 83.56
C GLU A 471 -32.35 -0.14 83.78
N GLY A 472 -32.73 -1.02 84.70
CA GLY A 472 -33.98 -1.02 85.46
C GLY A 472 -33.64 -1.03 86.95
#